data_AF-A0A7L7W409-F1
#
_entry.id   AF-A0A7L7W409-F1
#
_cell.length_a   1.000
_cell.length_b   1.000
_cell.length_c   1.000
_cell.angle_alpha   90.00
_cell.angle_beta   90.00
_cell.angle_gamma   90.00
#
_symmetry.space_group_name_H-M   'P 1'
#
loop_
_entity.id
_entity.type
_entity.pdbx_description
1 polymer ?
#
loop_
_entity_poly.entity_id
_entity_poly.type
_entity_poly.pdbx_seq_one_letter_code
_entity_poly.pdbx_strand_id
1 'polypeptide(L)' 'MAQSRTYTVVEADHYDQQEGLTIGALVEAEPATNSAHLLVTQIVGSTFPLDEPIAVNKSQLALA' A
#
# COMPACT_ATOMS: atom_id res chain seq x y z
N MET A 1 4.94 -16.06 7.90
CA MET A 1 4.00 -15.33 7.04
C MET A 1 3.97 -13.91 7.57
N ALA A 2 4.31 -12.92 6.75
CA ALA A 2 4.24 -11.52 7.17
C ALA A 2 2.76 -11.18 7.43
N GLN A 3 2.46 -10.47 8.51
CA GLN A 3 1.07 -10.08 8.79
C GLN A 3 0.74 -8.86 7.93
N SER A 4 -0.14 -9.05 6.94
CA SER A 4 -0.79 -7.95 6.23
C SER A 4 -1.64 -7.14 7.21
N ARG A 5 -1.59 -5.82 7.06
CA ARG A 5 -2.40 -4.87 7.85
C ARG A 5 -3.04 -3.87 6.90
N THR A 6 -4.20 -3.36 7.30
CA THR A 6 -4.88 -2.30 6.56
C THR A 6 -4.33 -0.93 6.94
N TYR A 7 -4.11 -0.10 5.93
CA TYR A 7 -3.62 1.26 6.04
C TYR A 7 -4.47 2.21 5.19
N THR A 8 -4.46 3.49 5.56
CA THR A 8 -4.94 4.60 4.75
C THR A 8 -3.76 5.23 4.03
N VAL A 9 -3.88 5.43 2.72
CA VAL A 9 -2.89 6.18 1.94
C VAL A 9 -2.98 7.66 2.32
N VAL A 10 -1.91 8.24 2.87
CA VAL A 10 -1.86 9.66 3.24
C VAL A 10 -1.03 10.50 2.28
N GLU A 11 -0.13 9.85 1.53
CA GLU A 11 0.69 10.45 0.49
C GLU A 11 0.91 9.41 -0.62
N ALA A 12 0.86 9.83 -1.87
CA ALA A 12 1.12 8.96 -3.03
C ALA A 12 1.86 9.80 -4.08
N ASP A 13 2.99 9.30 -4.57
CA ASP A 13 3.72 9.99 -5.62
C ASP A 13 3.06 9.81 -7.00
N HIS A 14 3.64 10.37 -8.05
CA HIS A 14 3.05 10.28 -9.40
C HIS A 14 2.95 8.85 -9.91
N TYR A 15 3.91 7.98 -9.57
CA TYR A 15 3.92 6.59 -10.02
C TYR A 15 2.92 5.76 -9.22
N ASP A 16 2.86 5.95 -7.90
CA ASP A 16 1.87 5.31 -7.03
C ASP A 16 0.43 5.62 -7.51
N GLN A 17 0.16 6.88 -7.86
CA GLN A 17 -1.14 7.28 -8.36
C GLN A 17 -1.49 6.66 -9.72
N GLN A 18 -0.51 6.44 -10.60
CA GLN A 18 -0.75 5.72 -11.87
C GLN A 18 -1.13 4.26 -11.65
N GLU A 19 -0.61 3.64 -10.60
CA GLU A 19 -0.95 2.28 -10.16
C GLU A 19 -2.27 2.21 -9.36
N GLY A 20 -2.94 3.35 -9.15
CA GLY A 20 -4.25 3.44 -8.50
C GLY A 20 -4.21 3.70 -6.99
N LEU A 21 -3.02 3.91 -6.40
CA LEU A 21 -2.89 4.38 -5.02
C LEU A 21 -3.31 5.85 -4.93
N THR A 22 -4.52 6.07 -4.45
CA THR A 22 -5.07 7.42 -4.26
C THR A 22 -5.05 7.81 -2.79
N ILE A 23 -4.76 9.07 -2.49
CA ILE A 23 -4.78 9.59 -1.12
C ILE A 23 -6.19 9.43 -0.54
N GLY A 24 -6.27 8.85 0.65
CA GLY A 24 -7.51 8.48 1.34
C GLY A 24 -8.00 7.06 1.03
N ALA A 25 -7.40 6.35 0.08
CA ALA A 25 -7.74 4.95 -0.18
C ALA A 25 -7.28 4.05 0.97
N LEU A 26 -8.05 2.99 1.22
CA LEU A 26 -7.67 1.93 2.12
C LEU A 26 -6.90 0.86 1.33
N VAL A 27 -5.80 0.37 1.89
CA VAL A 27 -4.94 -0.64 1.26
C VAL A 27 -4.49 -1.68 2.27
N GLU A 28 -4.27 -2.91 1.82
CA GLU A 28 -3.58 -3.92 2.60
C GLU A 28 -2.10 -3.93 2.23
N ALA A 29 -1.25 -3.85 3.25
CA ALA A 29 0.19 -3.84 3.06
C ALA A 29 0.93 -4.73 4.05
N GLU A 30 2.05 -5.27 3.59
CA GLU A 30 2.94 -6.15 4.34
C GLU A 30 4.31 -5.47 4.56
N PRO A 31 5.03 -5.84 5.64
CA PRO A 31 6.43 -5.45 5.81
C PRO A 31 7.29 -5.86 4.61
N ALA A 32 7.97 -4.90 3.97
CA ALA A 32 8.97 -5.18 2.95
C ALA A 32 10.28 -5.71 3.58
N THR A 33 11.18 -6.23 2.74
CA THR A 33 12.56 -6.55 3.15
C THR A 33 13.28 -5.33 3.72
N ASN A 34 12.99 -4.13 3.19
CA ASN A 34 13.47 -2.87 3.73
C ASN A 34 12.50 -2.37 4.82
N SER A 35 13.02 -2.18 6.03
CA SER A 35 12.25 -1.66 7.16
C SER A 35 11.67 -0.25 6.98
N ALA A 36 12.12 0.53 5.98
CA ALA A 36 11.54 1.82 5.65
C ALA A 36 10.29 1.72 4.77
N HIS A 37 10.06 0.57 4.13
CA HIS A 37 9.00 0.40 3.13
C HIS A 37 7.91 -0.58 3.59
N LEU A 38 6.76 -0.48 2.94
CA LEU A 38 5.65 -1.44 2.99
C LEU A 38 5.33 -1.86 1.55
N LEU A 39 4.87 -3.09 1.39
CA LEU A 39 4.42 -3.64 0.12
C LEU A 39 2.90 -3.65 0.13
N VAL A 40 2.27 -2.80 -0.67
CA VAL A 40 0.83 -2.83 -0.89
C VAL A 40 0.51 -4.02 -1.77
N THR A 41 -0.27 -4.96 -1.26
CA THR A 41 -0.67 -6.19 -1.97
C THR A 41 -2.09 -6.10 -2.51
N GLN A 42 -2.91 -5.23 -1.92
CA GLN A 42 -4.30 -5.05 -2.34
C GLN A 42 -4.80 -3.65 -2.02
N ILE A 43 -5.63 -3.10 -2.91
CA ILE A 43 -6.44 -1.91 -2.64
C ILE A 43 -7.80 -2.38 -2.13
N VAL A 44 -8.21 -1.91 -0.94
CA VAL A 44 -9.49 -2.30 -0.32
C VAL A 44 -10.63 -1.76 -1.18
N GLY A 45 -11.51 -2.67 -1.62
CA GLY A 45 -12.56 -2.38 -2.59
C GLY A 45 -12.23 -2.81 -4.03
N SER A 46 -10.99 -3.20 -4.31
CA SER A 46 -10.65 -3.94 -5.54
C SER A 46 -11.09 -5.39 -5.43
N THR A 47 -11.67 -5.93 -6.50
CA THR A 47 -12.13 -7.32 -6.61
C THR A 47 -10.98 -8.33 -6.62
N PHE A 48 -9.78 -7.88 -7.00
CA PHE A 48 -8.58 -8.70 -7.10
C PHE A 48 -7.40 -8.04 -6.38
N PRO A 49 -6.50 -8.84 -5.77
CA PRO A 49 -5.20 -8.33 -5.31
C PRO A 49 -4.39 -7.81 -6.50
N LEU A 50 -3.38 -6.99 -6.21
CA LEU A 50 -2.47 -6.46 -7.22
C LEU A 50 -1.64 -7.61 -7.81
N ASP A 51 -1.44 -7.58 -9.13
CA ASP A 51 -0.59 -8.57 -9.82
C ASP A 51 0.87 -8.50 -9.32
N GLU A 52 1.34 -7.29 -9.03
CA GLU A 52 2.63 -7.03 -8.40
C GLU A 52 2.46 -6.11 -7.18
N PRO A 53 3.07 -6.43 -6.02
CA PRO A 53 3.00 -5.56 -4.86
C PRO A 53 3.72 -4.23 -5.09
N ILE A 54 3.06 -3.13 -4.73
CA ILE A 54 3.64 -1.78 -4.88
C ILE A 54 4.43 -1.43 -3.62
N ALA A 55 5.72 -1.11 -3.78
CA ALA A 55 6.57 -0.72 -2.66
C ALA A 55 6.42 0.77 -2.36
N VAL A 56 5.84 1.10 -1.21
CA VAL A 56 5.67 2.48 -0.74
C VAL A 56 6.47 2.74 0.52
N ASN A 57 6.82 4.00 0.79
CA ASN A 57 7.43 4.39 2.05
C ASN A 57 6.42 4.25 3.19
N LYS A 58 6.90 3.87 4.38
CA LYS A 58 6.04 3.81 5.58
C LYS A 58 5.35 5.12 5.92
N SER A 59 5.97 6.26 5.60
CA SER A 59 5.38 7.59 5.82
C SER A 59 4.19 7.88 4.91
N GLN A 60 4.06 7.16 3.79
CA GLN A 60 2.96 7.32 2.84
C GLN A 60 1.68 6.62 3.31
N LEU A 61 1.78 5.75 4.33
CA LEU A 61 0.68 4.96 4.87
C LEU A 61 0.46 5.26 6.36
N ALA A 62 -0.79 5.56 6.74
CA ALA A 62 -1.21 5.64 8.14
C ALA A 62 -2.00 4.39 8.51
N LEU A 63 -1.79 3.85 9.72
CA LEU A 63 -2.59 2.70 10.18
C LEU A 63 -4.08 3.12 10.20
N ALA A 64 -4.94 2.32 9.55
CA ALA A 64 -6.37 2.57 9.47
C ALA A 64 -7.11 2.17 10.76
#